data_AF-A0A3M3Y9K6-F1
#
_entry.id   AF-A0A3M3Y9K6-F1
#
_cell.length_a   1.000
_cell.length_b   1.000
_cell.length_c   1.000
_cell.angle_alpha   90.00
_cell.angle_beta   90.00
_cell.angle_gamma   90.00
#
_symmetry.space_group_name_H-M   'P 1'
#
loop_
_entity.id
_entity.type
_entity.pdbx_description
1 polymer ?
#
loop_
_entity_poly.entity_id
_entity_poly.type
_entity_poly.pdbx_seq_one_letter_code
_entity_poly.pdbx_strand_id
1 'polypeptide(L)'
;MAWERMNDFNYIRIEPGYRRLRPADLITRNHIAKNWLTEELCKPFNGKTVVVTHHSPSSMVIGGKHDGHLNAAYTNDWPELIEKVDLWVFGHTHEFVDTELAGCRIVSNPRGYPSESTGFDPFYEIEI
;
A
#
# COMPACT_ATOMS: atom_id res chain seq x y z
N MET A 1 6.26 -4.90 -18.82
CA MET A 1 6.00 -5.52 -17.49
C MET A 1 6.53 -4.63 -16.36
N ALA A 2 6.16 -4.83 -15.09
CA ALA A 2 6.56 -3.96 -13.97
C ALA A 2 8.08 -3.72 -13.88
N TRP A 3 8.88 -4.77 -14.10
CA TRP A 3 10.36 -4.72 -14.11
C TRP A 3 11.00 -3.87 -15.22
N GLU A 4 10.25 -3.52 -16.27
CA GLU A 4 10.71 -2.61 -17.33
C GLU A 4 10.22 -1.17 -17.09
N ARG A 5 9.17 -1.00 -16.28
CA ARG A 5 8.44 0.27 -16.13
C ARG A 5 8.63 0.97 -14.79
N MET A 6 9.09 0.26 -13.75
CA MET A 6 9.36 0.88 -12.44
C MET A 6 10.84 1.12 -12.24
N ASN A 7 11.16 2.28 -11.66
CA ASN A 7 12.53 2.67 -11.36
C ASN A 7 13.21 1.71 -10.38
N ASP A 8 12.45 1.12 -9.45
CA ASP A 8 12.95 0.15 -8.46
C ASP A 8 13.75 -0.98 -9.11
N PHE A 9 13.21 -1.61 -10.14
CA PHE A 9 13.86 -2.75 -10.81
C PHE A 9 15.03 -2.34 -11.72
N ASN A 10 15.16 -1.05 -12.05
CA ASN A 10 16.25 -0.51 -12.85
C ASN A 10 17.42 0.00 -11.99
N TYR A 11 17.13 0.60 -10.84
CA TYR A 11 18.12 1.31 -10.02
C TYR A 11 18.46 0.59 -8.71
N ILE A 12 17.54 -0.16 -8.10
CA ILE A 12 17.84 -0.87 -6.86
C ILE A 12 18.71 -2.09 -7.16
N ARG A 13 19.74 -2.28 -6.32
CA ARG A 13 20.63 -3.43 -6.34
C ARG A 13 20.51 -4.16 -5.01
N ILE A 14 20.52 -5.48 -5.06
CA ILE A 14 20.40 -6.33 -3.88
C ILE A 14 21.51 -7.37 -3.83
N GLU A 15 21.84 -7.78 -2.62
CA GLU A 15 22.71 -8.90 -2.33
C GLU A 15 21.94 -10.25 -2.33
N PRO A 16 22.64 -11.37 -2.55
CA PRO A 16 24.06 -11.46 -2.93
C PRO A 16 24.29 -11.11 -4.41
N GLY A 17 25.47 -10.57 -4.71
CA GLY A 17 25.98 -10.42 -6.07
C GLY A 17 25.56 -9.13 -6.78
N TYR A 18 25.15 -8.11 -6.00
CA TYR A 18 24.86 -6.76 -6.48
C TYR A 18 23.99 -6.71 -7.76
N ARG A 19 23.01 -7.63 -7.85
CA ARG A 19 22.14 -7.74 -9.03
C ARG A 19 20.95 -6.79 -8.92
N ARG A 20 20.29 -6.53 -10.06
CA ARG A 20 19.01 -5.80 -10.08
C ARG A 20 17.97 -6.52 -9.22
N LEU A 21 17.20 -5.74 -8.47
CA LEU A 21 15.97 -6.20 -7.83
C LEU A 21 15.03 -6.77 -8.89
N ARG A 22 14.36 -7.87 -8.57
CA ARG A 22 13.35 -8.49 -9.44
C ARG A 22 12.01 -8.56 -8.71
N PRO A 23 10.87 -8.58 -9.43
CA PRO A 23 9.55 -8.74 -8.79
C PRO A 23 9.46 -9.98 -7.88
N ALA A 24 10.09 -11.09 -8.26
CA ALA A 24 10.12 -12.30 -7.45
C ALA A 24 10.75 -12.10 -6.06
N ASP A 25 11.73 -11.21 -5.92
CA ASP A 25 12.35 -10.89 -4.61
C ASP A 25 11.36 -10.18 -3.68
N LEU A 26 10.45 -9.39 -4.25
CA LEU A 26 9.43 -8.65 -3.52
C LEU A 26 8.24 -9.53 -3.15
N ILE A 27 7.87 -10.52 -3.99
CA ILE A 27 6.79 -11.47 -3.68
C ILE A 27 7.08 -12.21 -2.38
N THR A 28 8.30 -12.73 -2.21
CA THR A 28 8.67 -13.44 -0.97
C THR A 28 8.60 -12.52 0.25
N ARG A 29 9.08 -11.27 0.13
CA ARG A 29 9.00 -10.29 1.22
C ARG A 29 7.56 -9.89 1.52
N ASN A 30 6.73 -9.77 0.50
CA ASN A 30 5.31 -9.45 0.62
C ASN A 30 4.56 -10.54 1.40
N HIS A 31 4.80 -11.82 1.09
CA HIS A 31 4.20 -12.93 1.82
C HIS A 31 4.63 -12.97 3.28
N ILE A 32 5.91 -12.73 3.57
CA ILE A 32 6.42 -12.63 4.95
C ILE A 32 5.71 -11.50 5.70
N ALA A 33 5.61 -10.31 5.09
CA ALA A 33 4.94 -9.17 5.69
C ALA A 33 3.43 -9.43 5.91
N LYS A 34 2.74 -10.04 4.94
CA LYS A 34 1.32 -10.40 5.05
C LYS A 34 1.10 -11.38 6.20
N ASN A 35 1.91 -12.43 6.29
CA ASN A 35 1.79 -13.44 7.34
C ASN A 35 2.00 -12.81 8.72
N TRP A 36 3.07 -12.02 8.89
CA TRP A 36 3.33 -11.32 10.15
C TRP A 36 2.18 -10.39 10.53
N LEU A 37 1.68 -9.56 9.59
CA LEU A 37 0.56 -8.67 9.86
C LEU A 37 -0.70 -9.45 10.24
N THR A 38 -0.95 -10.59 9.59
CA THR A 38 -2.08 -11.47 9.90
C THR A 38 -2.00 -11.99 11.33
N GLU A 39 -0.80 -12.43 11.76
CA GLU A 39 -0.55 -12.90 13.12
C GLU A 39 -0.73 -11.79 14.16
N GLU A 40 -0.22 -10.58 13.89
CA GLU A 40 -0.41 -9.42 14.77
C GLU A 40 -1.89 -9.03 14.91
N LEU A 41 -2.64 -8.96 13.80
CA LEU A 41 -4.07 -8.62 13.81
C LEU A 41 -4.96 -9.68 14.48
N CYS A 42 -4.45 -10.90 14.68
CA CYS A 42 -5.15 -11.94 15.43
C CYS A 42 -4.93 -11.84 16.95
N LYS A 43 -4.00 -11.00 17.42
CA LYS A 43 -3.76 -10.83 18.86
C LYS A 43 -4.87 -9.96 19.46
N PRO A 44 -5.47 -10.36 20.60
CA PRO A 44 -6.47 -9.54 21.26
C PRO A 44 -5.92 -8.16 21.64
N PHE A 45 -6.65 -7.11 21.30
CA PHE A 45 -6.32 -5.74 21.66
C PHE A 45 -7.60 -5.00 22.05
N ASN A 46 -7.62 -4.40 23.24
CA ASN A 46 -8.79 -3.67 23.75
C ASN A 46 -8.69 -2.18 23.37
N GLY A 47 -8.70 -1.90 22.07
CA GLY A 47 -8.54 -0.56 21.52
C GLY A 47 -8.69 -0.54 20.00
N LYS A 48 -8.50 0.64 19.41
CA LYS A 48 -8.55 0.87 17.96
C LYS A 48 -7.28 0.40 17.28
N THR A 49 -7.40 -0.40 16.23
CA THR A 49 -6.27 -0.91 15.45
C THR A 49 -6.06 -0.04 14.22
N VAL A 50 -4.83 0.47 14.07
CA VAL A 50 -4.42 1.27 12.91
C VAL A 50 -3.31 0.55 12.17
N VAL A 51 -3.46 0.40 10.86
CA VAL A 51 -2.43 -0.16 9.98
C VAL A 51 -1.91 0.92 9.04
N VAL A 52 -0.59 0.97 8.88
CA VAL A 52 0.08 1.90 7.95
C VAL A 52 0.94 1.10 6.99
N THR A 53 0.67 1.22 5.69
CA THR A 53 1.47 0.59 4.63
C THR A 53 1.82 1.59 3.55
N HIS A 54 2.82 1.29 2.72
CA HIS A 54 3.08 2.14 1.55
C HIS A 54 2.09 1.87 0.41
N HIS A 55 1.92 0.59 0.05
CA HIS A 55 0.99 0.15 -0.99
C HIS A 55 -0.43 0.07 -0.45
N SER A 56 -1.41 0.23 -1.34
CA SER A 56 -2.83 0.12 -1.01
C SER A 56 -3.19 -1.28 -0.50
N PRO A 57 -4.10 -1.42 0.48
CA PRO A 57 -4.63 -2.72 0.89
C PRO A 57 -5.64 -3.30 -0.09
N SER A 58 -6.20 -2.50 -1.01
CA SER A 58 -7.23 -2.94 -1.95
C SER A 58 -7.05 -2.29 -3.31
N SER A 59 -7.25 -3.09 -4.36
CA SER A 59 -7.36 -2.59 -5.74
C SER A 59 -8.55 -1.64 -5.96
N MET A 60 -9.54 -1.59 -5.06
CA MET A 60 -10.71 -0.73 -5.20
C MET A 60 -10.41 0.76 -4.95
N VAL A 61 -9.29 1.08 -4.30
CA VAL A 61 -8.96 2.44 -3.84
C VAL A 61 -7.69 3.01 -4.47
N ILE A 62 -7.19 2.39 -5.55
CA ILE A 62 -5.97 2.88 -6.23
C ILE A 62 -6.23 3.93 -7.31
N GLY A 63 -7.48 4.31 -7.56
CA GLY A 63 -7.81 5.29 -8.59
C GLY A 63 -7.87 4.74 -10.01
N GLY A 64 -8.44 5.53 -10.93
CA GLY A 64 -8.66 5.13 -12.33
C GLY A 64 -7.42 5.24 -13.24
N LYS A 65 -6.28 5.71 -12.72
CA LYS A 65 -5.05 5.93 -13.52
C LYS A 65 -4.21 4.67 -13.72
N HIS A 66 -4.54 3.58 -13.05
CA HIS A 66 -3.78 2.34 -13.09
C HIS A 66 -4.64 1.25 -13.75
N ASP A 67 -4.44 1.09 -15.06
CA ASP A 67 -5.05 0.00 -15.83
C ASP A 67 -4.03 -1.12 -16.11
N GLY A 68 -4.47 -2.38 -15.92
CA GLY A 68 -3.76 -3.59 -16.32
C GLY A 68 -2.78 -4.16 -15.29
N HIS A 69 -1.81 -4.95 -15.76
CA HIS A 69 -0.88 -5.72 -14.91
C HIS A 69 0.03 -4.88 -14.00
N LEU A 70 0.03 -3.55 -14.15
CA LEU A 70 0.78 -2.65 -13.28
C LEU A 70 0.10 -2.45 -11.93
N ASN A 71 -1.20 -2.75 -11.77
CA ASN A 71 -1.91 -2.55 -10.51
C ASN A 71 -1.30 -3.35 -9.37
N ALA A 72 -0.77 -4.55 -9.66
CA ALA A 72 -0.03 -5.37 -8.71
C ALA A 72 1.26 -4.73 -8.17
N ALA A 73 1.73 -3.64 -8.81
CA ALA A 73 2.81 -2.82 -8.27
C ALA A 73 2.33 -1.74 -7.27
N TYR A 74 1.02 -1.43 -7.25
CA TYR A 74 0.46 -0.36 -6.42
C TYR A 74 -0.42 -0.88 -5.26
N THR A 75 -0.93 -2.10 -5.36
CA THR A 75 -1.81 -2.72 -4.36
C THR A 75 -1.29 -4.07 -3.89
N ASN A 76 -1.44 -4.32 -2.59
CA ASN A 76 -1.23 -5.61 -1.95
C ASN A 76 -2.45 -6.54 -2.07
N ASP A 77 -3.66 -5.95 -2.18
CA ASP A 77 -4.94 -6.65 -2.27
C ASP A 77 -5.17 -7.70 -1.15
N TRP A 78 -5.32 -7.21 0.09
CA TRP A 78 -5.50 -8.02 1.30
C TRP A 78 -6.87 -7.78 1.97
N PRO A 79 -7.99 -8.04 1.29
CA PRO A 79 -9.34 -7.70 1.78
C PRO A 79 -9.67 -8.31 3.15
N GLU A 80 -9.25 -9.55 3.40
CA GLU A 80 -9.46 -10.26 4.68
C GLU A 80 -8.77 -9.60 5.88
N LEU A 81 -7.73 -8.77 5.64
CA LEU A 81 -7.06 -8.03 6.70
C LEU A 81 -7.74 -6.69 6.97
N ILE A 82 -8.42 -6.12 5.97
CA ILE A 82 -9.13 -4.84 6.11
C ILE A 82 -10.23 -4.96 7.17
N GLU A 83 -10.97 -6.07 7.17
CA GLU A 83 -12.07 -6.36 8.12
C GLU A 83 -11.64 -6.38 9.60
N LYS A 84 -10.34 -6.42 9.88
CA LYS A 84 -9.79 -6.52 11.25
C LYS A 84 -9.24 -5.20 11.79
N VAL A 85 -9.37 -4.12 11.03
CA VAL A 85 -8.67 -2.85 11.26
C VAL A 85 -9.68 -1.71 11.29
N ASP A 86 -9.52 -0.76 12.20
CA ASP A 86 -10.40 0.43 12.27
C ASP A 86 -9.98 1.50 11.26
N LEU A 87 -8.66 1.70 11.07
CA LEU A 87 -8.09 2.64 10.10
C LEU A 87 -6.90 2.03 9.36
N TRP A 88 -6.93 2.11 8.03
CA TRP A 88 -5.80 1.78 7.17
C TRP A 88 -5.28 3.02 6.44
N VAL A 89 -4.04 3.42 6.71
CA VAL A 89 -3.36 4.52 6.01
C VAL A 89 -2.41 3.95 4.96
N PHE A 90 -2.53 4.43 3.73
CA PHE A 90 -1.66 4.06 2.62
C PHE A 90 -1.18 5.26 1.80
N GLY A 91 -0.36 5.02 0.78
CA GLY A 91 0.06 6.04 -0.17
C GLY A 91 0.31 5.45 -1.55
N HIS A 92 1.43 5.82 -2.17
CA HIS A 92 1.94 5.27 -3.44
C HIS A 92 1.12 5.56 -4.71
N THR A 93 -0.20 5.65 -4.62
CA THR A 93 -1.12 5.88 -5.76
C THR A 93 -1.13 7.34 -6.24
N HIS A 94 -0.59 8.25 -5.43
CA HIS A 94 -0.63 9.70 -5.69
C HIS A 94 -2.07 10.22 -5.89
N GLU A 95 -3.02 9.59 -5.19
CA GLU A 95 -4.41 10.03 -5.11
C GLU A 95 -4.84 10.10 -3.64
N PHE A 96 -5.49 11.21 -3.30
CA PHE A 96 -6.17 11.38 -2.04
C PHE A 96 -7.37 10.43 -1.99
N VAL A 97 -7.47 9.67 -0.90
CA VAL A 97 -8.56 8.75 -0.63
C VAL A 97 -8.95 8.90 0.82
N ASP A 98 -10.25 8.96 1.08
CA ASP A 98 -10.84 8.80 2.40
C ASP A 98 -12.20 8.13 2.20
N THR A 99 -12.25 6.82 2.48
CA THR A 99 -13.43 5.99 2.23
C THR A 99 -13.54 4.90 3.28
N GLU A 100 -14.64 4.16 3.26
CA GLU A 100 -14.83 3.00 4.13
C GLU A 100 -14.94 1.73 3.28
N LEU A 101 -14.21 0.67 3.65
CA LEU A 101 -14.38 -0.67 3.11
C LEU A 101 -14.49 -1.66 4.27
N ALA A 102 -15.56 -2.44 4.27
CA ALA A 102 -15.79 -3.52 5.24
C ALA A 102 -15.61 -3.09 6.71
N GLY A 103 -16.09 -1.90 7.07
CA GLY A 103 -16.00 -1.33 8.43
C GLY A 103 -14.64 -0.72 8.79
N CYS A 104 -13.67 -0.73 7.87
CA CYS A 104 -12.38 -0.07 8.01
C CYS A 104 -12.38 1.26 7.25
N ARG A 105 -11.97 2.34 7.91
CA ARG A 105 -11.68 3.61 7.22
C ARG A 105 -10.35 3.46 6.49
N ILE A 106 -10.31 3.77 5.20
CA ILE A 106 -9.12 3.67 4.35
C ILE A 106 -8.75 5.05 3.85
N VAL A 107 -7.52 5.47 4.16
CA VAL A 107 -7.06 6.84 3.94
C VAL A 107 -5.72 6.89 3.21
N SER A 108 -5.60 7.80 2.26
CA SER A 108 -4.37 8.18 1.58
C SER A 108 -4.35 9.70 1.42
N ASN A 109 -3.28 10.36 1.85
CA ASN A 109 -3.07 11.80 1.64
C ASN A 109 -1.66 12.05 1.06
N PRO A 110 -1.39 11.63 -0.19
CA PRO A 110 -0.05 11.63 -0.75
C PRO A 110 0.26 12.97 -1.42
N ARG A 111 1.44 13.52 -1.18
CA ARG A 111 1.87 14.78 -1.83
C ARG A 111 2.12 14.64 -3.34
N GLY A 112 2.57 13.47 -3.79
CA GLY A 112 2.99 13.24 -5.17
C GLY A 112 4.23 14.04 -5.59
N TYR A 113 4.47 14.12 -6.89
CA TYR A 113 5.53 14.94 -7.50
C TYR A 113 5.11 16.42 -7.58
N PRO A 114 6.05 17.37 -7.70
CA PRO A 114 5.75 18.82 -7.66
C PRO A 114 4.70 19.33 -8.65
N SER A 115 4.47 18.64 -9.77
CA SER A 115 3.49 19.00 -10.80
C SER A 115 2.20 18.17 -10.75
N GLU A 116 2.06 17.25 -9.80
CA GLU A 116 0.90 16.39 -9.69
C GLU A 116 -0.17 17.02 -8.82
N SER A 117 -1.42 16.95 -9.29
CA SER A 117 -2.59 17.24 -8.48
C SER A 117 -3.09 15.92 -7.89
N THR A 118 -2.70 15.66 -6.65
CA THR A 118 -3.07 14.43 -5.92
C THR A 118 -4.29 14.61 -5.02
N GLY A 119 -4.69 15.85 -4.74
CA GLY A 119 -5.66 16.16 -3.68
C GLY A 119 -5.02 16.25 -2.29
N PHE A 120 -3.68 16.33 -2.20
CA PHE A 120 -2.96 16.50 -0.94
C PHE A 120 -3.47 17.70 -0.13
N ASP A 121 -3.79 17.46 1.13
CA ASP A 121 -4.13 18.49 2.10
C ASP A 121 -3.09 18.49 3.24
N PRO A 122 -2.29 19.57 3.39
CA PRO A 122 -1.25 19.66 4.43
C PRO A 122 -1.81 19.80 5.85
N PHE A 123 -3.12 20.05 6.00
CA PHE A 123 -3.80 20.20 7.29
C PHE A 123 -4.81 19.06 7.54
N TYR A 124 -4.74 18.00 6.76
CA TYR A 124 -5.64 16.87 6.91
C TYR A 124 -5.38 16.12 8.21
N GLU A 125 -6.42 16.03 9.03
CA GLU A 125 -6.40 15.36 10.34
C GLU A 125 -7.35 14.16 10.34
N ILE A 126 -6.95 13.11 11.07
CA ILE A 126 -7.74 11.90 11.23
C ILE A 126 -8.07 11.73 12.72
N GLU A 127 -9.37 11.71 13.03
CA GLU A 127 -9.91 11.33 14.33
C GLU A 127 -10.35 9.85 14.28
N ILE A 128 -10.04 9.09 15.34
CA ILE A 128 -10.27 7.63 15.45
C ILE A 128 -10.92 7.31 16.79
#